data_AF-A0A3N5MYS5-F1
#
_entry.id   AF-A0A3N5MYS5-F1
#
_cell.length_a   1.000
_cell.length_b   1.000
_cell.length_c   1.000
_cell.angle_alpha   90.00
_cell.angle_beta   90.00
_cell.angle_gamma   90.00
#
_symmetry.space_group_name_H-M   'P 1'
#
loop_
_entity.id
_entity.type
_entity.pdbx_description
1 polymer ?
#
loop_
_entity_poly.entity_id
_entity_poly.type
_entity_poly.pdbx_seq_one_letter_code
_entity_poly.pdbx_strand_id
1 'polypeptide(L)'
;MGYPGKNTKSYQTPKRPWEKSRIESETRLVIEYGLRNKREVWKAQEHLRKYRKAARNLLALGSSAAHKDVYDSKKEELISHLQRAGLLGPDANIDDVLALKV
;
A
#
# COMPACT_ATOMS: atom_id res chain seq x y z
N MET A 1 -27.11 7.47 22.14
CA MET A 1 -25.97 6.61 21.73
C MET A 1 -25.53 7.06 20.34
N GLY A 2 -24.31 7.58 20.20
CA GLY A 2 -23.79 8.13 18.94
C GLY A 2 -23.49 7.06 17.90
N TYR A 3 -23.66 7.41 16.62
CA TYR A 3 -23.32 6.55 15.49
C TYR A 3 -21.84 6.14 15.59
N PRO A 4 -21.49 4.83 15.64
CA PRO A 4 -20.11 4.37 15.69
C PRO A 4 -19.46 4.59 14.32
N GLY A 5 -19.14 5.86 14.03
CA GLY A 5 -18.52 6.26 12.79
C GLY A 5 -17.12 5.66 12.68
N LYS A 6 -16.84 4.98 11.56
CA LYS A 6 -15.54 4.41 11.22
C LYS A 6 -14.54 5.49 10.78
N ASN A 7 -14.37 6.55 11.58
CA ASN A 7 -13.37 7.58 11.29
C ASN A 7 -11.98 7.06 11.69
N THR A 8 -11.27 6.48 10.71
CA THR A 8 -9.92 5.95 10.90
C THR A 8 -8.90 6.83 10.19
N LYS A 9 -7.69 6.92 10.76
CA LYS A 9 -6.62 7.70 10.15
C LYS A 9 -6.19 7.07 8.82
N SER A 10 -6.06 7.90 7.80
CA SER A 10 -5.62 7.49 6.44
C SER A 10 -4.10 7.46 6.26
N TYR A 11 -3.33 7.92 7.25
CA TYR A 11 -1.87 7.98 7.22
C TYR A 11 -1.31 7.57 8.57
N GLN A 12 -0.04 7.17 8.57
CA GLN A 12 0.74 6.93 9.79
C GLN A 12 1.83 7.98 9.95
N THR A 13 2.00 8.48 11.16
CA THR A 13 3.09 9.40 11.49
C THR A 13 4.43 8.63 11.52
N PRO A 14 5.51 9.18 10.95
CA PRO A 14 6.85 8.60 11.07
C PRO A 14 7.25 8.40 12.54
N LYS A 15 7.90 7.27 12.85
CA LYS A 15 8.37 6.96 14.21
C LYS A 15 9.45 7.94 14.70
N ARG A 16 10.33 8.37 13.79
CA ARG A 16 11.42 9.32 14.04
C ARG A 16 11.12 10.63 13.30
N PRO A 17 10.70 11.69 14.02
CA PRO A 17 10.37 12.95 13.38
C PRO A 17 11.57 13.62 12.70
N TRP A 18 12.76 13.53 13.29
CA TRP A 18 13.95 14.29 12.89
C TRP A 18 14.99 13.42 12.18
N GLU A 19 14.58 12.78 11.09
CA GLU A 19 15.46 11.94 10.27
C GLU A 19 15.75 12.64 8.94
N LYS A 20 16.99 13.08 8.76
CA LYS A 20 17.41 13.93 7.63
C LYS A 20 17.12 13.27 6.27
N SER A 21 17.51 12.02 6.10
CA SER A 21 17.29 11.25 4.85
C SER A 21 15.82 11.17 4.46
N ARG A 22 14.95 10.88 5.43
CA ARG A 22 13.49 10.83 5.23
C ARG A 22 12.93 12.20 4.88
N ILE A 23 13.35 13.24 5.59
CA ILE A 23 12.89 14.61 5.35
C ILE A 23 13.26 15.05 3.93
N GLU A 24 14.49 14.78 3.50
CA GLU A 24 14.98 15.11 2.15
C GLU A 24 14.21 14.36 1.07
N SER A 25 14.00 13.04 1.22
CA SER A 25 13.23 12.25 0.25
C SER A 25 11.78 12.72 0.14
N GLU A 26 11.12 13.00 1.27
CA GLU A 26 9.75 13.50 1.27
C GLU A 26 9.65 14.90 0.68
N THR A 27 10.60 15.79 0.97
CA THR A 27 10.61 17.13 0.39
C THR A 27 10.82 17.08 -1.12
N ARG A 28 11.70 16.21 -1.62
CA ARG A 28 11.88 15.99 -3.07
C ARG A 28 10.56 15.57 -3.73
N LEU A 29 9.87 14.57 -3.17
CA LEU A 29 8.59 14.09 -3.71
C LEU A 29 7.51 15.18 -3.69
N VAL A 30 7.46 16.00 -2.63
CA VAL A 30 6.52 17.11 -2.53
C VAL A 30 6.76 18.14 -3.64
N ILE A 31 8.01 18.44 -3.96
CA ILE A 31 8.38 19.39 -5.02
C ILE A 31 8.06 18.81 -6.40
N GLU A 32 8.49 17.56 -6.66
CA GLU A 32 8.35 16.90 -7.96
C GLU A 32 6.89 16.74 -8.38
N TYR A 33 6.01 16.37 -7.45
CA TYR A 33 4.59 16.15 -7.72
C TYR A 33 3.71 17.34 -7.31
N GLY A 34 4.28 18.45 -6.83
CA GLY A 34 3.54 19.66 -6.47
C GLY A 34 2.54 19.46 -5.31
N LEU A 35 2.87 18.61 -4.35
CA LEU A 35 1.97 18.28 -3.22
C LEU A 35 1.87 19.44 -2.24
N ARG A 36 0.72 19.58 -1.57
CA ARG A 36 0.53 20.69 -0.61
C ARG A 36 1.30 20.45 0.69
N ASN A 37 1.30 19.22 1.17
CA ASN A 37 1.81 18.85 2.49
C ASN A 37 2.42 17.45 2.50
N LYS A 38 3.40 17.21 3.40
CA LYS A 38 3.98 15.86 3.64
C LYS A 38 2.96 14.79 4.04
N ARG A 39 1.81 15.20 4.57
CA ARG A 39 0.70 14.27 4.88
C ARG A 39 0.17 13.55 3.64
N GLU A 40 0.26 14.14 2.45
CA GLU A 40 -0.18 13.51 1.20
C GLU A 40 0.78 12.37 0.82
N VAL A 41 2.09 12.59 0.96
CA VAL A 41 3.10 11.54 0.84
C VAL A 41 2.84 10.40 1.83
N TRP A 42 2.54 10.72 3.09
CA TRP A 42 2.27 9.69 4.11
C TRP A 42 0.99 8.89 3.83
N LYS A 43 -0.03 9.50 3.23
CA LYS A 43 -1.23 8.77 2.77
C LYS A 43 -0.85 7.79 1.66
N ALA A 44 -0.11 8.24 0.64
CA ALA A 44 0.34 7.37 -0.45
C ALA A 44 1.18 6.19 0.05
N GLN A 45 2.12 6.47 0.97
CA GLN A 45 2.91 5.44 1.64
C GLN A 45 2.04 4.44 2.42
N GLU A 46 1.00 4.90 3.13
CA GLU A 46 0.10 4.02 3.86
C GLU A 46 -0.76 3.15 2.93
N HIS A 47 -1.22 3.69 1.80
CA HIS A 47 -1.90 2.89 0.78
C HIS A 47 -1.01 1.76 0.26
N LEU A 48 0.25 2.04 -0.12
CA LEU A 48 1.19 1.00 -0.52
C LEU A 48 1.47 -0.02 0.59
N ARG A 49 1.61 0.43 1.84
CA ARG A 49 1.79 -0.48 2.99
C ARG A 49 0.63 -1.45 3.14
N LYS A 50 -0.61 -1.00 2.92
CA LYS A 50 -1.81 -1.86 2.95
C LYS A 50 -1.77 -2.91 1.84
N TYR A 51 -1.46 -2.52 0.61
CA TYR A 51 -1.33 -3.45 -0.50
C TYR A 51 -0.21 -4.48 -0.28
N ARG A 52 0.99 -4.04 0.14
CA ARG A 52 2.10 -4.96 0.45
C ARG A 52 1.79 -5.89 1.63
N LYS A 53 1.01 -5.43 2.61
CA LYS A 53 0.56 -6.29 3.73
C LYS A 53 -0.42 -7.35 3.23
N ALA A 54 -1.38 -6.96 2.38
CA ALA A 54 -2.30 -7.91 1.77
C ALA A 54 -1.55 -8.96 0.93
N ALA A 55 -0.62 -8.53 0.07
CA ALA A 55 0.23 -9.43 -0.71
C ALA A 55 1.01 -10.42 0.16
N ARG A 56 1.69 -9.96 1.23
CA ARG A 56 2.41 -10.86 2.15
C ARG A 56 1.49 -11.86 2.85
N ASN A 57 0.30 -11.41 3.27
CA ASN A 57 -0.68 -12.30 3.90
C ASN A 57 -1.18 -13.37 2.91
N LEU A 58 -1.34 -13.03 1.63
CA LEU A 58 -1.71 -13.98 0.59
C LEU A 58 -0.59 -15.00 0.35
N LEU A 59 0.66 -14.56 0.24
CA LEU A 59 1.80 -15.47 0.09
C LEU A 59 1.90 -16.46 1.27
N ALA A 60 1.69 -15.99 2.50
CA ALA A 60 1.65 -16.84 3.69
C ALA A 60 0.44 -17.81 3.69
N LEU A 61 -0.68 -17.42 3.08
CA LEU A 61 -1.83 -18.32 2.92
C LEU A 61 -1.55 -19.40 1.87
N GLY A 62 -0.90 -19.03 0.77
CA GLY A 62 -0.52 -19.94 -0.33
C GLY A 62 0.52 -21.00 0.07
N SER A 63 1.32 -20.76 1.11
CA SER A 63 2.23 -21.80 1.65
C SER A 63 1.51 -22.97 2.34
N SER A 64 0.23 -22.81 2.69
CA SER A 64 -0.59 -23.87 3.29
C SER A 64 -1.54 -24.46 2.24
N ALA A 65 -1.39 -25.75 1.93
CA ALA A 65 -2.16 -26.43 0.88
C ALA A 65 -3.69 -26.45 1.10
N ALA A 66 -4.16 -26.18 2.31
CA ALA A 66 -5.58 -26.24 2.68
C ALA A 66 -6.46 -25.10 2.12
N HIS A 67 -5.87 -24.03 1.59
CA HIS A 67 -6.60 -22.80 1.23
C HIS A 67 -6.32 -22.29 -0.19
N LYS A 68 -5.98 -23.20 -1.11
CA LYS A 68 -5.58 -22.82 -2.48
C LYS A 68 -6.67 -22.03 -3.22
N ASP A 69 -7.93 -22.44 -3.13
CA ASP A 69 -9.06 -21.75 -3.79
C ASP A 69 -9.26 -20.31 -3.26
N VAL A 70 -9.09 -20.13 -1.94
CA VAL A 70 -9.19 -18.81 -1.29
C VAL A 70 -7.99 -17.93 -1.64
N TYR A 71 -6.84 -18.53 -1.88
CA TYR A 71 -5.65 -17.82 -2.33
C TYR A 71 -5.81 -17.31 -3.77
N ASP A 72 -6.25 -18.18 -4.69
CA ASP A 72 -6.38 -17.82 -6.11
C ASP A 72 -7.44 -16.72 -6.31
N SER A 73 -8.61 -16.84 -5.68
CA SER A 73 -9.65 -15.81 -5.72
C SER A 73 -9.16 -14.44 -5.20
N LYS A 74 -8.54 -14.40 -4.02
CA LYS A 74 -8.05 -13.14 -3.44
C LYS A 74 -6.85 -12.56 -4.19
N LYS A 75 -6.01 -13.42 -4.80
CA LYS A 75 -4.92 -13.00 -5.68
C LYS A 75 -5.48 -12.24 -6.88
N GLU A 76 -6.46 -12.82 -7.56
CA GLU A 76 -7.08 -12.21 -8.73
C GLU A 76 -7.78 -10.89 -8.38
N GLU A 77 -8.50 -10.83 -7.26
CA GLU A 77 -9.12 -9.60 -6.77
C GLU A 77 -8.09 -8.48 -6.54
N LEU A 78 -6.97 -8.81 -5.88
CA LEU A 78 -5.92 -7.84 -5.56
C LEU A 78 -5.23 -7.33 -6.83
N ILE A 79 -4.88 -8.22 -7.76
CA ILE A 79 -4.23 -7.87 -9.03
C ILE A 79 -5.19 -7.04 -9.88
N SER A 80 -6.44 -7.46 -10.02
CA SER A 80 -7.47 -6.75 -10.79
C SER A 80 -7.72 -5.34 -10.25
N HIS A 81 -7.77 -5.18 -8.92
CA HIS A 81 -7.90 -3.86 -8.30
C HIS A 81 -6.71 -2.94 -8.61
N LEU A 82 -5.48 -3.47 -8.56
CA LEU A 82 -4.26 -2.69 -8.82
C LEU A 82 -4.07 -2.37 -10.31
N GLN A 83 -4.46 -3.27 -11.21
CA GLN A 83 -4.48 -3.04 -12.66
C GLN A 83 -5.50 -1.95 -13.03
N ARG A 84 -6.71 -1.99 -12.46
CA ARG A 84 -7.72 -0.94 -12.64
C ARG A 84 -7.27 0.42 -12.12
N ALA A 85 -6.48 0.42 -11.04
CA ALA A 85 -5.86 1.63 -10.50
C ALA A 85 -4.67 2.12 -11.34
N GLY A 86 -4.22 1.36 -12.35
CA GLY A 86 -3.09 1.70 -13.20
C GLY A 86 -1.72 1.54 -12.54
N LEU A 87 -1.64 0.82 -11.42
CA LEU A 87 -0.40 0.63 -10.66
C LEU A 87 0.42 -0.58 -11.13
N LEU A 88 -0.25 -1.58 -11.74
CA LEU A 88 0.35 -2.82 -12.25
C LEU A 88 0.05 -2.97 -13.74
N GLY A 89 0.97 -3.61 -14.47
CA GLY A 89 0.78 -4.00 -15.88
C GLY A 89 -0.12 -5.24 -16.05
N PRO A 90 -0.49 -5.59 -17.30
CA PRO A 90 -1.38 -6.73 -17.59
C PRO A 90 -0.80 -8.07 -17.16
N ASP A 91 0.53 -8.23 -17.20
CA ASP A 91 1.24 -9.49 -16.89
C ASP A 91 1.84 -9.52 -15.47
N ALA A 92 1.40 -8.62 -14.59
CA ALA A 92 2.02 -8.44 -13.28
C ALA A 92 1.67 -9.57 -12.28
N ASN A 93 2.66 -9.99 -11.50
CA ASN A 93 2.54 -11.01 -10.47
C ASN A 93 2.38 -10.40 -9.06
N ILE A 94 2.05 -11.23 -8.06
CA ILE A 94 1.96 -10.81 -6.65
C ILE A 94 3.28 -10.19 -6.17
N ASP A 95 4.42 -10.71 -6.64
CA ASP A 95 5.73 -10.21 -6.24
C ASP A 95 5.97 -8.77 -6.69
N ASP A 96 5.39 -8.35 -7.81
CA ASP A 96 5.50 -6.97 -8.31
C ASP A 96 4.79 -5.97 -7.39
N VAL A 97 3.73 -6.40 -6.70
CA VAL A 97 3.05 -5.60 -5.67
C VAL A 97 4.00 -5.28 -4.51
N LEU A 98 4.92 -6.21 -4.19
CA LEU A 98 5.92 -5.98 -3.13
C LEU A 98 6.98 -4.96 -3.56
N ALA A 99 7.25 -4.85 -4.86
CA ALA A 99 8.26 -3.97 -5.44
C ALA A 99 7.80 -2.52 -5.67
N LEU A 100 6.49 -2.24 -5.62
CA LEU A 100 5.93 -0.89 -5.80
C LEU A 100 6.62 0.14 -4.91
N LYS A 101 6.87 1.36 -5.41
CA LYS A 101 7.49 2.47 -4.67
C LYS A 101 6.62 3.73 -4.70
N VAL A 102 6.83 4.61 -3.73
CA VAL A 102 6.29 5.99 -3.71
C VAL A 102 7.29 6.89 -4.39
#